data_AF-A0A832DIX9-F1
#
_entry.id   AF-A0A832DIX9-F1
#
_cell.length_a   1.000
_cell.length_b   1.000
_cell.length_c   1.000
_cell.angle_alpha   90.00
_cell.angle_beta   90.00
_cell.angle_gamma   90.00
#
_symmetry.space_group_name_H-M   'P 1'
#
loop_
_entity.id
_entity.type
_entity.pdbx_description
1 polymer ?
#
loop_
_entity_poly.entity_id
_entity_poly.type
_entity_poly.pdbx_seq_one_letter_code
_entity_poly.pdbx_strand_id
1 'polypeptide(L)'
;MKKFIIILGALLIMLSFSKETFSQEKPIQLALFNPVQIFPEKESIAGLRISLLYGKNRNVTGIDWGFVNSTTGKQVGLQYGFVNLVDGGFVGFQSGFVNLSDSQFEGLQWGFVNYHKGKVSGLQLGFINYAGSMKGVQIGLINIINKGGMFPFFPIVNWSF
;
A
#
# COMPACT_ATOMS: atom_id res chain seq x y z
N MET A 1 16.13 1.74 23.79
CA MET A 1 14.99 0.96 24.33
C MET A 1 13.64 1.50 23.88
N LYS A 2 13.28 2.77 24.11
CA LYS A 2 11.99 3.35 23.69
C LYS A 2 11.70 3.23 22.18
N LYS A 3 12.69 3.47 21.32
CA LYS A 3 12.58 3.31 19.85
C LYS A 3 12.32 1.85 19.42
N PHE A 4 12.88 0.89 20.15
CA PHE A 4 12.73 -0.54 19.86
C PHE A 4 11.33 -1.05 20.24
N ILE A 5 10.77 -0.53 21.34
CA ILE A 5 9.40 -0.84 21.79
C ILE A 5 8.36 -0.28 20.81
N ILE A 6 8.59 0.91 20.24
CA ILE A 6 7.70 1.50 19.23
C ILE A 6 7.72 0.69 17.93
N ILE A 7 8.90 0.24 17.48
CA ILE A 7 9.04 -0.61 16.30
C ILE A 7 8.36 -1.97 16.53
N LEU A 8 8.53 -2.56 17.72
CA LEU A 8 7.90 -3.84 18.08
C LEU A 8 6.38 -3.70 18.17
N GLY A 9 5.87 -2.59 18.70
CA GLY A 9 4.44 -2.28 18.76
C GLY A 9 3.80 -2.08 17.38
N ALA A 10 4.50 -1.40 16.47
CA ALA A 10 4.07 -1.28 15.07
C ALA A 10 4.05 -2.64 14.35
N LEU A 11 5.02 -3.53 14.63
CA LEU A 11 5.05 -4.90 14.12
C LEU A 11 3.89 -5.75 14.67
N LEU A 12 3.54 -5.59 15.95
CA LEU A 12 2.47 -6.31 16.63
C LEU A 12 1.07 -5.90 16.16
N ILE A 13 0.86 -4.63 15.81
CA ILE A 13 -0.38 -4.17 15.17
C ILE A 13 -0.54 -4.81 13.79
N MET A 14 0.56 -5.06 13.06
CA MET A 14 0.53 -5.81 11.79
C MET A 14 0.24 -7.30 11.94
N LEU A 15 0.43 -7.89 13.13
CA LEU A 15 0.15 -9.30 13.40
C LEU A 15 -1.31 -9.58 13.80
N SER A 16 -2.13 -8.54 13.99
CA SER A 16 -3.51 -8.68 14.49
C SER A 16 -4.57 -8.78 13.41
N PHE A 17 -4.19 -8.92 12.13
CA PHE A 17 -5.16 -8.93 11.04
C PHE A 17 -5.85 -10.30 10.91
N SER A 18 -7.18 -10.26 11.01
CA SER A 18 -8.08 -11.38 10.78
C SER A 18 -7.75 -12.05 9.44
N LYS A 19 -7.33 -13.33 9.49
CA LYS A 19 -7.18 -14.17 8.29
C LYS A 19 -8.54 -14.33 7.61
N GLU A 20 -8.78 -13.59 6.54
CA GLU A 20 -9.78 -14.03 5.56
C GLU A 20 -9.24 -15.35 4.96
N THR A 21 -9.94 -16.44 5.23
CA THR A 21 -9.52 -17.78 4.80
C THR A 21 -9.78 -17.91 3.30
N PHE A 22 -8.77 -17.66 2.47
CA PHE A 22 -8.81 -17.88 1.03
C PHE A 22 -8.06 -19.16 0.62
N SER A 23 -8.48 -19.70 -0.54
CA SER A 23 -7.93 -20.86 -1.26
C SER A 23 -6.40 -20.95 -1.19
N GLN A 24 -5.85 -22.18 -1.13
CA GLN A 24 -4.43 -22.54 -0.95
C GLN A 24 -3.43 -21.50 -1.51
N GLU A 25 -3.16 -20.46 -0.72
CA GLU A 25 -2.35 -19.33 -1.13
C GLU A 25 -0.88 -19.76 -1.28
N LYS A 26 -0.19 -19.23 -2.29
CA LYS A 26 1.19 -19.61 -2.58
C LYS A 26 2.13 -18.84 -1.65
N PRO A 27 3.07 -19.49 -0.96
CA PRO A 27 3.86 -18.81 0.08
C PRO A 27 4.92 -17.85 -0.47
N ILE A 28 5.44 -18.12 -1.67
CA ILE A 28 6.52 -17.36 -2.30
C ILE A 28 6.15 -17.10 -3.76
N GLN A 29 6.42 -15.90 -4.26
CA GLN A 29 6.30 -15.52 -5.67
C GLN A 29 7.61 -14.88 -6.14
N LEU A 30 8.12 -15.34 -7.28
CA LEU A 30 9.20 -14.71 -8.01
C LEU A 30 8.70 -14.32 -9.41
N ALA A 31 8.90 -13.07 -9.79
CA ALA A 31 8.52 -12.53 -11.09
C ALA A 31 9.70 -11.79 -11.71
N LEU A 32 9.98 -12.04 -13.00
CA LEU A 32 10.88 -11.19 -13.78
C LEU A 32 10.06 -10.02 -14.35
N PHE A 33 9.10 -10.31 -15.22
CA PHE A 33 8.05 -9.41 -15.70
C PHE A 33 6.80 -10.25 -15.97
N ASN A 34 5.59 -9.83 -15.59
CA ASN A 34 4.37 -10.57 -15.94
C ASN A 34 4.23 -10.69 -17.48
N PRO A 35 4.03 -11.89 -18.07
CA PRO A 35 3.65 -13.16 -17.42
C PRO A 35 4.78 -14.13 -17.04
N VAL A 36 6.05 -13.76 -17.18
CA VAL A 36 7.21 -14.55 -16.72
C VAL A 36 7.33 -14.46 -15.19
N GLN A 37 6.59 -15.31 -14.50
CA GLN A 37 6.54 -15.46 -13.05
C GLN A 37 6.13 -16.89 -12.65
N ILE A 38 6.50 -17.34 -11.44
CA ILE A 38 6.30 -18.75 -11.02
C ILE A 38 4.82 -19.12 -10.83
N PHE A 39 3.99 -18.18 -10.41
CA PHE A 39 2.54 -18.33 -10.34
C PHE A 39 1.83 -17.30 -11.22
N PRO A 40 0.80 -17.69 -12.00
CA PRO A 40 0.03 -16.77 -12.83
C PRO A 40 -0.64 -15.62 -12.04
N GLU A 41 -0.98 -14.54 -12.75
CA GLU A 41 -1.52 -13.31 -12.14
C GLU A 41 -2.87 -13.47 -11.41
N LYS A 42 -3.57 -14.59 -11.63
CA LYS A 42 -4.85 -14.89 -10.97
C LYS A 42 -4.67 -15.51 -9.58
N GLU A 43 -3.46 -15.98 -9.26
CA GLU A 43 -3.13 -16.62 -7.99
C GLU A 43 -2.88 -15.59 -6.89
N SER A 44 -3.20 -15.96 -5.65
CA SER A 44 -2.92 -15.19 -4.45
C SER A 44 -1.60 -15.64 -3.82
N ILE A 45 -0.84 -14.68 -3.30
CA ILE A 45 0.44 -14.91 -2.61
C ILE A 45 0.29 -14.57 -1.13
N ALA A 46 0.76 -15.47 -0.25
CA ALA A 46 0.70 -15.30 1.19
C ALA A 46 2.05 -15.61 1.83
N GLY A 47 2.90 -14.59 1.88
CA GLY A 47 4.26 -14.68 2.39
C GLY A 47 5.13 -13.63 1.71
N LEU A 48 5.87 -14.02 0.68
CA LEU A 48 6.85 -13.15 0.03
C LEU A 48 6.65 -13.09 -1.48
N ARG A 49 6.47 -11.90 -2.04
CA ARG A 49 6.58 -11.64 -3.48
C ARG A 49 7.82 -10.80 -3.76
N ILE A 50 8.65 -11.28 -4.69
CA ILE A 50 9.80 -10.55 -5.24
C ILE A 50 9.58 -10.37 -6.75
N SER A 51 9.52 -9.13 -7.19
CA SER A 51 9.27 -8.74 -8.58
C SER A 51 10.44 -7.94 -9.14
N LEU A 52 11.31 -8.55 -9.95
CA LEU A 52 12.53 -7.88 -10.41
C LEU A 52 12.22 -6.65 -11.28
N LEU A 53 11.33 -6.79 -12.26
CA LEU A 53 10.87 -5.68 -13.10
C LEU A 53 9.36 -5.42 -12.92
N TYR A 54 8.53 -6.46 -13.04
CA TYR A 54 7.08 -6.32 -12.95
C TYR A 54 6.39 -7.60 -12.44
N GLY A 55 5.79 -7.53 -11.27
CA GLY A 55 5.01 -8.64 -10.70
C GLY A 55 3.53 -8.31 -10.65
N LYS A 56 2.68 -9.29 -10.95
CA LYS A 56 1.23 -9.13 -10.91
C LYS A 56 0.56 -10.36 -10.33
N ASN A 57 -0.25 -10.17 -9.28
CA ASN A 57 -1.03 -11.23 -8.63
C ASN A 57 -2.37 -10.68 -8.17
N ARG A 58 -3.30 -11.57 -7.85
CA ARG A 58 -4.64 -11.18 -7.43
C ARG A 58 -4.63 -10.54 -6.05
N ASN A 59 -4.16 -11.27 -5.05
CA ASN A 59 -3.98 -10.75 -3.70
C ASN A 59 -2.55 -11.01 -3.26
N VAL A 60 -2.02 -10.15 -2.39
CA VAL A 60 -0.74 -10.39 -1.73
C VAL A 60 -0.85 -10.04 -0.25
N THR A 61 -0.58 -11.02 0.58
CA THR A 61 -0.50 -10.88 2.05
C THR A 61 0.94 -11.15 2.48
N GLY A 62 1.54 -10.25 3.24
CA GLY A 62 2.93 -10.38 3.73
C GLY A 62 3.85 -9.29 3.19
N ILE A 63 4.97 -9.68 2.58
CA ILE A 63 5.99 -8.78 2.03
C ILE A 63 5.92 -8.82 0.50
N ASP A 64 5.80 -7.65 -0.10
CA ASP A 64 5.81 -7.43 -1.53
C ASP A 64 6.92 -6.45 -1.90
N TRP A 65 7.93 -6.92 -2.59
CA TRP A 65 9.09 -6.13 -2.97
C TRP A 65 9.30 -6.21 -4.48
N GLY A 66 9.53 -5.08 -5.14
CA GLY A 66 9.87 -5.12 -6.56
C GLY A 66 9.99 -3.76 -7.24
N PHE A 67 10.36 -3.75 -8.52
CA PHE A 67 10.42 -2.48 -9.27
C PHE A 67 9.01 -1.97 -9.59
N VAL A 68 8.17 -2.78 -10.23
CA VAL A 68 6.73 -2.54 -10.37
C VAL A 68 5.94 -3.67 -9.72
N ASN A 69 5.13 -3.33 -8.73
CA ASN A 69 4.23 -4.26 -8.05
C ASN A 69 2.79 -3.95 -8.44
N SER A 70 2.03 -4.95 -8.91
CA SER A 70 0.62 -4.82 -9.24
C SER A 70 -0.21 -5.88 -8.52
N THR A 71 -1.21 -5.44 -7.77
CA THR A 71 -2.14 -6.29 -7.03
C THR A 71 -3.57 -5.89 -7.41
N THR A 72 -4.27 -6.76 -8.16
CA THR A 72 -5.60 -6.42 -8.71
C THR A 72 -6.73 -6.54 -7.68
N GLY A 73 -6.47 -7.21 -6.57
CA GLY A 73 -7.34 -7.35 -5.41
C GLY A 73 -6.74 -6.65 -4.20
N LYS A 74 -6.77 -7.31 -3.03
CA LYS A 74 -6.29 -6.74 -1.77
C LYS A 74 -4.80 -6.97 -1.57
N GLN A 75 -4.12 -5.95 -1.07
CA GLN A 75 -2.74 -6.00 -0.58
C GLN A 75 -2.74 -5.81 0.94
N VAL A 76 -2.16 -6.74 1.70
CA VAL A 76 -2.07 -6.65 3.17
C VAL A 76 -0.63 -6.87 3.61
N GLY A 77 -0.02 -5.90 4.29
CA GLY A 77 1.31 -6.01 4.87
C GLY A 77 2.28 -4.93 4.39
N LEU A 78 3.51 -5.33 4.05
CA LEU A 78 4.58 -4.45 3.58
C LEU A 78 4.64 -4.47 2.07
N GLN A 79 4.58 -3.30 1.43
CA GLN A 79 4.78 -3.18 -0.01
C GLN A 79 5.86 -2.13 -0.31
N TYR A 80 6.92 -2.53 -1.00
CA TYR A 80 8.02 -1.67 -1.40
C TYR A 80 8.25 -1.79 -2.91
N GLY A 81 8.26 -0.66 -3.62
CA GLY A 81 8.68 -0.66 -5.01
C GLY A 81 8.83 0.70 -5.66
N PHE A 82 9.33 0.76 -6.89
CA PHE A 82 9.40 2.03 -7.61
C PHE A 82 7.98 2.51 -7.99
N VAL A 83 7.15 1.58 -8.50
CA VAL A 83 5.72 1.80 -8.73
C VAL A 83 4.92 0.71 -8.02
N ASN A 84 3.95 1.10 -7.21
CA ASN A 84 2.99 0.20 -6.57
C ASN A 84 1.57 0.51 -7.08
N LEU A 85 0.89 -0.51 -7.60
CA LEU A 85 -0.48 -0.45 -8.10
C LEU A 85 -1.34 -1.42 -7.30
N VAL A 86 -2.39 -0.92 -6.62
CA VAL A 86 -3.29 -1.76 -5.83
C VAL A 86 -4.74 -1.39 -6.11
N ASP A 87 -5.48 -2.27 -6.77
CA ASP A 87 -6.83 -1.93 -7.24
C ASP A 87 -7.91 -2.22 -6.18
N GLY A 88 -7.78 -3.32 -5.43
CA GLY A 88 -8.83 -3.81 -4.53
C GLY A 88 -8.74 -3.28 -3.09
N GLY A 89 -7.66 -2.59 -2.74
CA GLY A 89 -7.46 -1.94 -1.44
C GLY A 89 -6.19 -2.40 -0.73
N PHE A 90 -5.72 -1.56 0.18
CA PHE A 90 -4.43 -1.72 0.83
C PHE A 90 -4.56 -1.58 2.36
N VAL A 91 -3.90 -2.47 3.09
CA VAL A 91 -3.74 -2.37 4.55
C VAL A 91 -2.28 -2.61 4.93
N GLY A 92 -1.63 -1.66 5.60
CA GLY A 92 -0.27 -1.83 6.15
C GLY A 92 0.68 -0.66 5.87
N PHE A 93 1.89 -0.96 5.41
CA PHE A 93 2.91 0.03 5.06
C PHE A 93 3.28 -0.05 3.59
N GLN A 94 3.00 1.03 2.84
CA GLN A 94 3.28 1.13 1.41
C GLN A 94 4.37 2.19 1.18
N SER A 95 5.44 1.80 0.50
CA SER A 95 6.57 2.68 0.18
C SER A 95 6.93 2.56 -1.30
N GLY A 96 7.01 3.70 -2.00
CA GLY A 96 7.47 3.70 -3.37
C GLY A 96 7.58 5.07 -4.01
N PHE A 97 8.20 5.18 -5.20
CA PHE A 97 8.29 6.48 -5.87
C PHE A 97 6.89 6.93 -6.31
N VAL A 98 6.10 6.03 -6.88
CA VAL A 98 4.69 6.25 -7.20
C VAL A 98 3.83 5.14 -6.60
N ASN A 99 2.80 5.53 -5.86
CA ASN A 99 1.82 4.63 -5.29
C ASN A 99 0.42 5.01 -5.78
N LEU A 100 -0.26 4.08 -6.46
CA LEU A 100 -1.57 4.28 -7.07
C LEU A 100 -2.56 3.25 -6.55
N SER A 101 -3.75 3.70 -6.19
CA SER A 101 -4.86 2.82 -5.83
C SER A 101 -6.20 3.52 -6.00
N ASP A 102 -7.17 2.75 -6.47
CA ASP A 102 -8.53 3.24 -6.72
C ASP A 102 -9.50 2.92 -5.56
N SER A 103 -9.06 2.14 -4.57
CA SER A 103 -9.88 1.64 -3.47
C SER A 103 -9.44 2.20 -2.11
N GLN A 104 -9.88 1.56 -1.02
CA GLN A 104 -9.59 1.97 0.34
C GLN A 104 -8.14 1.70 0.71
N PHE A 105 -7.53 2.64 1.43
CA PHE A 105 -6.21 2.53 2.01
C PHE A 105 -6.29 2.69 3.52
N GLU A 106 -5.62 1.80 4.25
CA GLU A 106 -5.46 1.88 5.70
C GLU A 106 -4.00 1.68 6.10
N GLY A 107 -3.41 2.68 6.77
CA GLY A 107 -2.06 2.56 7.32
C GLY A 107 -1.15 3.74 7.00
N LEU A 108 0.11 3.45 6.65
CA LEU A 108 1.14 4.46 6.39
C LEU A 108 1.64 4.34 4.96
N GLN A 109 1.57 5.46 4.24
CA GLN A 109 2.05 5.57 2.87
C GLN A 109 3.22 6.54 2.77
N TRP A 110 4.29 6.14 2.08
CA TRP A 110 5.40 7.01 1.75
C TRP A 110 5.72 6.96 0.25
N GLY A 111 5.92 8.12 -0.37
CA GLY A 111 6.36 8.17 -1.76
C GLY A 111 6.52 9.55 -2.37
N PHE A 112 7.03 9.66 -3.60
CA PHE A 112 7.07 10.95 -4.29
C PHE A 112 5.65 11.38 -4.69
N VAL A 113 4.89 10.44 -5.25
CA VAL A 113 3.45 10.59 -5.52
C VAL A 113 2.65 9.49 -4.82
N ASN A 114 1.71 9.91 -4.00
CA ASN A 114 0.70 9.06 -3.38
C ASN A 114 -0.66 9.46 -3.93
N TYR A 115 -1.29 8.61 -4.73
CA TYR A 115 -2.58 8.92 -5.34
C TYR A 115 -3.60 7.82 -5.06
N HIS A 116 -4.62 8.18 -4.28
CA HIS A 116 -5.69 7.31 -3.86
C HIS A 116 -7.06 7.90 -4.23
N LYS A 117 -7.79 7.30 -5.17
CA LYS A 117 -9.15 7.78 -5.52
C LYS A 117 -10.19 7.45 -4.44
N GLY A 118 -9.94 6.40 -3.66
CA GLY A 118 -10.81 5.96 -2.58
C GLY A 118 -10.58 6.72 -1.27
N LYS A 119 -11.02 6.09 -0.17
CA LYS A 119 -10.84 6.59 1.19
C LYS A 119 -9.46 6.22 1.71
N VAL A 120 -8.74 7.21 2.24
CA VAL A 120 -7.47 7.01 2.95
C VAL A 120 -7.71 7.14 4.46
N SER A 121 -7.37 6.11 5.21
CA SER A 121 -7.38 6.12 6.68
C SER A 121 -5.95 5.96 7.20
N GLY A 122 -5.32 7.02 7.68
CA GLY A 122 -3.95 6.98 8.19
C GLY A 122 -3.06 8.14 7.77
N LEU A 123 -1.78 7.87 7.49
CA LEU A 123 -0.76 8.88 7.22
C LEU A 123 -0.23 8.74 5.79
N GLN A 124 -0.27 9.84 5.01
CA GLN A 124 0.42 9.92 3.72
C GLN A 124 1.58 10.91 3.81
N LEU A 125 2.77 10.44 3.45
CA LEU A 125 3.98 11.24 3.37
C LEU A 125 4.47 11.25 1.93
N GLY A 126 4.55 12.42 1.32
CA GLY A 126 5.06 12.49 -0.05
C GLY A 126 5.19 13.87 -0.61
N PHE A 127 5.71 14.00 -1.83
CA PHE A 127 5.79 15.31 -2.47
C PHE A 127 4.38 15.76 -2.91
N ILE A 128 3.63 14.82 -3.46
CA ILE A 128 2.23 14.96 -3.86
C ILE A 128 1.41 13.87 -3.18
N ASN A 129 0.38 14.27 -2.46
CA ASN A 129 -0.61 13.40 -1.85
C ASN A 129 -2.00 13.74 -2.39
N TYR A 130 -2.74 12.73 -2.82
CA TYR A 130 -4.14 12.84 -3.20
C TYR A 130 -4.94 11.73 -2.53
N ALA A 131 -6.04 12.12 -1.89
CA ALA A 131 -7.03 11.23 -1.32
C ALA A 131 -8.44 11.64 -1.80
N GLY A 132 -9.25 10.67 -2.23
CA GLY A 132 -10.65 10.92 -2.56
C GLY A 132 -11.46 11.37 -1.35
N SER A 133 -11.22 10.75 -0.21
CA SER A 133 -11.61 11.23 1.12
C SER A 133 -10.58 10.77 2.14
N MET A 134 -10.54 11.41 3.31
CA MET A 134 -9.51 11.15 4.30
C MET A 134 -10.07 11.02 5.71
N LYS A 135 -9.44 10.15 6.49
CA LYS A 135 -9.43 10.14 7.96
C LYS A 135 -7.97 9.99 8.43
N GLY A 136 -7.30 11.10 8.69
CA GLY A 136 -5.90 11.14 9.09
C GLY A 136 -5.18 12.39 8.60
N VAL A 137 -3.86 12.26 8.34
CA VAL A 137 -2.98 13.38 7.96
C VAL A 137 -2.20 13.10 6.66
N GLN A 138 -2.07 14.11 5.80
CA GLN A 138 -1.15 14.16 4.66
C GLN A 138 -0.04 15.16 4.99
N ILE A 139 1.21 14.83 4.66
CA ILE A 139 2.34 15.75 4.72
C ILE A 139 3.06 15.71 3.38
N GLY A 140 3.20 16.88 2.76
CA GLY A 140 3.76 17.00 1.42
C GLY A 140 3.67 18.39 0.82
N LEU A 141 4.36 18.66 -0.29
CA LEU A 141 4.26 19.98 -0.92
C LEU A 141 2.86 20.25 -1.46
N ILE A 142 2.20 19.22 -2.00
CA ILE A 142 0.85 19.27 -2.53
C ILE A 142 0.02 18.21 -1.82
N ASN A 143 -1.01 18.61 -1.07
CA ASN A 143 -1.92 17.70 -0.38
C ASN A 143 -3.35 18.01 -0.78
N ILE A 144 -4.03 17.03 -1.37
CA ILE A 144 -5.39 17.15 -1.87
C ILE A 144 -6.29 16.13 -1.18
N ILE A 145 -7.38 16.61 -0.59
CA ILE A 145 -8.45 15.79 -0.02
C ILE A 145 -9.75 16.20 -0.72
N ASN A 146 -10.18 15.39 -1.69
CA ASN A 146 -11.28 15.77 -2.59
C ASN A 146 -12.63 15.91 -1.87
N LYS A 147 -12.92 15.04 -0.90
CA LYS A 147 -14.18 15.06 -0.12
C LYS A 147 -13.90 15.03 1.38
N GLY A 148 -14.51 15.96 2.10
CA GLY A 148 -14.46 16.01 3.57
C GLY A 148 -13.14 16.49 4.16
N GLY A 149 -12.22 17.00 3.34
CA GLY A 149 -11.02 17.70 3.83
C GLY A 149 -11.39 19.05 4.44
N MET A 150 -10.61 19.52 5.41
CA MET A 150 -10.74 20.90 5.90
C MET A 150 -10.54 21.91 4.76
N PHE A 151 -9.60 21.60 3.86
CA PHE A 151 -9.40 22.31 2.59
C PHE A 151 -9.24 21.30 1.46
N PRO A 152 -9.80 21.55 0.26
CA PRO A 152 -9.59 20.69 -0.91
C PRO A 152 -8.10 20.54 -1.27
N PHE A 153 -7.31 21.59 -1.05
CA PHE A 153 -5.87 21.61 -1.22
C PHE A 153 -5.21 22.37 -0.05
N PHE A 154 -4.07 21.88 0.45
CA PHE A 154 -3.22 22.63 1.37
C PHE A 154 -1.74 22.28 1.20
N PRO A 155 -0.83 23.27 1.16
CA PRO A 155 0.60 23.00 1.09
C PRO A 155 1.14 22.50 2.43
N ILE A 156 2.21 21.70 2.39
CA ILE A 156 2.95 21.16 3.55
C ILE A 156 2.15 20.11 4.36
N VAL A 157 0.91 20.36 4.76
CA VAL A 157 0.11 19.46 5.59
C VAL A 157 -1.40 19.58 5.36
N ASN A 158 -2.16 18.49 5.24
CA ASN A 158 -3.64 18.52 5.20
C ASN A 158 -4.22 17.37 6.04
N TRP A 159 -5.45 17.50 6.54
CA TRP A 159 -6.05 16.49 7.43
C TRP A 159 -7.57 16.49 7.39
N SER A 160 -8.15 15.40 7.88
CA SER A 160 -9.59 15.23 8.13
C SER A 160 -9.80 14.14 9.19
N PHE A 161 -10.78 14.28 10.07
CA PHE A 161 -11.00 13.38 11.22
C PHE A 161 -12.45 12.95 11.34
#